data_AF-A0A2R5E870-F1
#
_entry.id   AF-A0A2R5E870-F1
#
_cell.length_a   1.000
_cell.length_b   1.000
_cell.length_c   1.000
_cell.angle_alpha   90.00
_cell.angle_beta   90.00
_cell.angle_gamma   90.00
#
_symmetry.space_group_name_H-M   'P 1'
#
loop_
_entity.id
_entity.type
_entity.pdbx_description
1 polymer ?
#
loop_
_entity_poly.entity_id
_entity_poly.type
_entity_poly.pdbx_seq_one_letter_code
_entity_poly.pdbx_strand_id
1 'polypeptide(L)' 'MSACVLSLAEQGVTEARIVPMFMAQSGHLKRDLPLLIEQAQQQCPGLRLFLTEAIGESPDVIAAMASHVLSLE' A
#
# COMPACT_ATOMS: atom_id res chain seq x y z
N MET A 1 -8.36 7.80 1.67
CA MET A 1 -7.67 6.98 2.68
C MET A 1 -8.42 7.01 4.02
N SER A 2 -8.53 8.17 4.68
CA SER A 2 -9.15 8.33 6.01
C SER A 2 -10.53 7.68 6.19
N ALA A 3 -11.47 7.88 5.25
CA ALA A 3 -12.80 7.27 5.34
C ALA A 3 -12.77 5.72 5.36
N CYS A 4 -11.84 5.11 4.62
CA CYS A 4 -11.65 3.66 4.63
C CYS A 4 -11.09 3.19 5.97
N VAL A 5 -10.07 3.89 6.49
CA VAL A 5 -9.46 3.58 7.80
C VAL A 5 -10.48 3.72 8.94
N LEU A 6 -11.33 4.75 8.92
CA LEU A 6 -12.43 4.92 9.88
C LEU A 6 -13.41 3.75 9.81
N SER A 7 -13.85 3.36 8.61
CA SER A 7 -14.76 2.24 8.45
C SER A 7 -14.16 0.91 8.95
N LEU A 8 -12.86 0.69 8.75
CA LEU A 8 -12.16 -0.48 9.30
C LEU A 8 -12.11 -0.44 10.83
N ALA A 9 -11.85 0.73 11.41
CA ALA A 9 -11.84 0.91 12.86
C ALA A 9 -13.24 0.69 13.47
N GLU A 10 -14.31 1.17 12.83
CA GLU A 10 -15.71 0.93 13.23
C GLU A 10 -16.08 -0.56 13.19
N GLN A 11 -15.46 -1.32 12.28
CA GLN A 11 -15.60 -2.78 12.21
C GLN A 11 -14.75 -3.53 13.27
N GLY A 12 -13.99 -2.82 14.11
CA GLY A 12 -13.15 -3.42 15.15
C GLY A 12 -11.82 -3.97 14.63
N VAL A 13 -11.41 -3.61 13.41
CA VAL A 13 -10.08 -3.98 12.90
C VAL A 13 -9.01 -3.23 13.68
N THR A 14 -8.00 -3.95 14.17
CA THR A 14 -6.89 -3.39 14.97
C THR A 14 -5.60 -3.27 14.18
N GLU A 15 -5.52 -3.91 13.00
CA GLU A 15 -4.33 -3.93 12.17
C GLU A 15 -4.70 -4.01 10.68
N ALA A 16 -4.08 -3.15 9.86
CA ALA A 16 -4.24 -3.17 8.42
C ALA A 16 -2.91 -2.91 7.71
N ARG A 17 -2.67 -3.63 6.62
CA ARG A 17 -1.52 -3.44 5.73
C ARG A 17 -1.96 -2.72 4.46
N ILE A 18 -1.29 -1.61 4.17
CA ILE A 18 -1.51 -0.79 2.99
C ILE A 18 -0.47 -1.20 1.96
N VAL A 19 -0.94 -1.77 0.86
CA VAL A 19 -0.09 -2.24 -0.25
C VAL A 19 -0.26 -1.28 -1.43
N PRO A 20 0.77 -0.49 -1.79
CA PRO A 20 0.69 0.42 -2.92
C PRO A 20 0.73 -0.35 -4.25
N MET A 21 -0.37 -0.32 -5.00
CA MET A 21 -0.50 -0.98 -6.30
C MET A 21 0.10 -0.13 -7.44
N PHE A 22 1.40 0.16 -7.36
CA PHE A 22 2.15 0.90 -8.39
C PHE A 22 3.33 0.09 -8.91
N MET A 23 3.57 0.14 -10.22
CA MET A 23 4.68 -0.56 -10.87
C MET A 23 6.01 0.19 -10.76
N ALA A 24 5.97 1.51 -10.64
CA ALA A 24 7.14 2.35 -10.40
C ALA A 24 6.77 3.46 -9.42
N GLN A 25 7.67 3.80 -8.50
CA GLN A 25 7.45 4.91 -7.57
C GLN A 25 7.97 6.22 -8.16
N SER A 26 7.05 7.13 -8.54
CA SER A 26 7.43 8.52 -8.81
C SER A 26 7.77 9.26 -7.51
N GLY A 27 8.65 10.26 -7.56
CA GLY A 27 9.10 11.01 -6.38
C GLY A 27 7.97 11.71 -5.60
N HIS A 28 6.83 11.98 -6.23
CA HIS A 28 5.64 12.48 -5.55
C HIS A 28 5.01 11.42 -4.64
N LEU A 29 4.87 10.19 -5.13
CA LEU A 29 4.25 9.11 -4.37
C LEU A 29 5.02 8.76 -3.08
N LYS A 30 6.36 8.75 -3.14
CA LYS A 30 7.23 8.53 -1.97
C LYS A 30 7.02 9.59 -0.87
N ARG A 31 6.61 10.81 -1.24
CA ARG A 31 6.41 11.92 -0.30
C ARG A 31 4.97 11.97 0.20
N ASP A 32 4.00 11.77 -0.69
CA ASP A 32 2.60 12.02 -0.38
C ASP A 32 1.97 10.85 0.39
N LEU A 33 2.36 9.61 0.08
CA LEU A 33 1.74 8.42 0.67
C LEU A 33 2.01 8.29 2.18
N PRO A 34 3.24 8.49 2.69
CA PRO A 34 3.49 8.50 4.13
C PRO A 34 2.63 9.54 4.87
N LEU A 35 2.49 10.75 4.31
CA LEU A 35 1.68 11.82 4.92
C LEU A 35 0.20 11.42 5.02
N LEU A 36 -0.36 10.80 3.99
CA LEU A 36 -1.76 10.32 4.01
C LEU A 36 -1.98 9.23 5.06
N ILE A 37 -0.98 8.39 5.31
CA ILE A 37 -1.05 7.31 6.30
C ILE A 37 -0.91 7.87 7.72
N GLU A 38 0.01 8.80 7.93
CA GLU A 38 0.16 9.51 9.21
C GLU A 38 -1.13 10.22 9.61
N GLN A 39 -1.75 10.94 8.67
CA GLN A 39 -3.04 11.60 8.90
C GLN A 39 -4.14 10.59 9.28
N ALA A 40 -4.21 9.44 8.60
CA ALA A 40 -5.19 8.40 8.91
C ALA A 40 -4.92 7.73 10.28
N GLN A 41 -3.65 7.50 10.61
CA GLN A 41 -3.21 6.92 11.88
C GLN A 41 -3.55 7.84 13.07
N GLN A 42 -3.44 9.16 12.90
CA GLN A 42 -3.84 10.16 13.91
C GLN A 42 -5.36 10.15 14.16
N GLN A 43 -6.16 9.92 13.11
CA GLN A 43 -7.62 9.85 13.21
C GLN A 43 -8.11 8.55 13.85
N CYS A 44 -7.34 7.46 13.72
CA CYS A 44 -7.70 6.14 14.25
C CYS A 44 -6.55 5.51 15.06
N PRO A 45 -6.21 6.01 16.27
CA PRO A 45 -5.07 5.52 17.04
C PRO A 45 -5.14 4.04 17.43
N GLY A 46 -6.36 3.46 17.49
CA GLY A 46 -6.58 2.04 17.81
C GLY A 46 -6.36 1.07 16.65
N LEU A 47 -6.19 1.56 15.42
CA LEU A 47 -5.93 0.76 14.23
C LEU A 47 -4.48 1.00 13.78
N ARG A 48 -3.63 -0.03 13.86
CA ARG A 48 -2.24 0.04 13.38
C ARG A 48 -2.19 -0.09 11.87
N LEU A 49 -1.58 0.89 11.20
CA LEU A 49 -1.38 0.89 9.76
C LEU A 49 0.07 0.56 9.41
N PHE A 50 0.28 -0.41 8.51
CA PHE A 50 1.58 -0.79 7.99
C PHE A 50 1.67 -0.49 6.50
N LEU A 51 2.58 0.39 6.09
CA LEU A 51 2.85 0.65 4.68
C LEU A 51 3.92 -0.33 4.16
N THR A 52 3.64 -1.02 3.06
CA THR A 52 4.65 -1.79 2.32
C THR A 52 5.32 -0.94 1.24
N GLU A 53 6.40 -1.47 0.67
CA GLU A 53 6.90 -0.99 -0.63
C GLU A 53 5.84 -1.19 -1.72
N ALA A 54 5.99 -0.47 -2.83
CA ALA A 54 5.08 -0.61 -3.96
C ALA A 54 5.24 -1.99 -4.60
N ILE A 55 4.14 -2.52 -5.15
CA ILE A 55 4.11 -3.87 -5.72
C ILE A 55 5.14 -4.08 -6.84
N GLY A 56 5.50 -3.04 -7.59
CA GLY A 56 6.53 -3.09 -8.62
C GLY A 56 7.96 -3.32 -8.12
N GLU A 57 8.22 -3.13 -6.82
CA GLU A 57 9.52 -3.43 -6.20
C GLU A 57 9.59 -4.89 -5.69
N SER A 58 8.46 -5.62 -5.72
CA SER A 58 8.41 -7.01 -5.25
C SER A 58 9.14 -7.95 -6.23
N PRO A 59 10.14 -8.72 -5.76
CA PRO A 59 10.87 -9.67 -6.61
C PRO A 59 9.96 -10.68 -7.29
N ASP A 60 8.93 -11.18 -6.58
CA ASP A 60 8.00 -12.18 -7.11
C ASP A 60 7.13 -11.60 -8.23
N VAL A 61 6.75 -10.32 -8.12
CA VAL A 61 5.96 -9.62 -9.14
C VAL A 61 6.80 -9.37 -10.38
N ILE A 62 8.04 -8.91 -10.20
CA ILE A 62 9.00 -8.73 -11.29
C ILE A 62 9.24 -10.06 -12.01
N ALA A 63 9.43 -11.15 -11.26
CA ALA A 63 9.62 -12.49 -11.82
C ALA A 63 8.39 -12.96 -12.60
N ALA A 64 7.18 -12.73 -12.09
CA ALA A 64 5.94 -13.07 -12.78
C ALA A 64 5.78 -12.29 -14.10
N MET A 65 6.12 -11.00 -14.11
CA MET A 65 6.11 -10.20 -15.33
C MET A 65 7.13 -10.70 -16.35
N ALA A 66 8.36 -10.99 -15.91
CA ALA A 66 9.39 -11.55 -16.78
C ALA A 66 8.95 -12.89 -17.39
N SER A 67 8.37 -13.77 -16.56
CA SER A 67 7.80 -15.04 -17.03
C SER A 67 6.69 -14.82 -18.05
N HIS A 68 5.83 -13.83 -17.84
CA HIS A 68 4.78 -13.51 -18.82
C HIS A 68 5.37 -13.05 -20.15
N VAL A 69 6.36 -12.15 -20.13
CA VAL A 69 7.01 -11.67 -21.36
C VAL A 69 7.68 -12.80 -22.13
N LEU A 70 8.33 -13.75 -21.45
CA LEU A 70 8.94 -14.93 -22.08
C LEU A 70 7.89 -15.90 -22.67
N SER A 71 6.64 -15.81 -22.24
CA SER A 71 5.53 -16.63 -22.77
C SER A 71 4.81 -15.99 -23.96
N LEU A 72 5.17 -14.75 -24.32
CA LEU A 72 4.64 -14.09 -25.52
C LEU A 72 5.35 -14.68 -26.74
N GLU A 73 4.59 -15.22 -27.69
CA GLU A 73 5.10 -15.72 -28.98
C GLU A 73 5.53 -14.59 -29.94
#